data_AF-A0A2H5ZR36-F1
#
_entry.id   AF-A0A2H5ZR36-F1
#
_cell.length_a   1.000
_cell.length_b   1.000
_cell.length_c   1.000
_cell.angle_alpha   90.00
_cell.angle_beta   90.00
_cell.angle_gamma   90.00
#
_symmetry.space_group_name_H-M   'P 1'
#
loop_
_entity.id
_entity.type
_entity.pdbx_description
1 polymer ?
#
loop_
_entity_poly.entity_id
_entity_poly.type
_entity_poly.pdbx_seq_one_letter_code
_entity_poly.pdbx_strand_id
1 'polypeptide(L)'
;MGRSLGRRKLAPDLSPNKTVEGALGGVAGGLVGAAAAGVYFGLPAAWVVAGGLLCALSGQLGDLWESALKREARAKDSGVVLPGHGGVLDRFDGLLFSGVVAYYLFAAWTGGL
;
A
#
# COMPACT_ATOMS: atom_id res chain seq x y z
N MET A 1 7.72 -9.97 -2.39
CA MET A 1 7.14 -11.33 -2.16
C MET A 1 6.10 -11.78 -3.20
N GLY A 2 5.74 -10.99 -4.23
CA GLY A 2 4.61 -11.33 -5.12
C GLY A 2 4.90 -12.17 -6.38
N ARG A 3 6.15 -12.21 -6.88
CA ARG A 3 6.45 -12.74 -8.24
C ARG A 3 6.76 -14.25 -8.30
N SER A 4 7.13 -14.88 -7.18
CA SER A 4 7.52 -16.30 -7.14
C SER A 4 6.50 -17.24 -6.49
N LEU A 5 5.48 -16.72 -5.80
CA LEU A 5 4.57 -17.51 -4.95
C LEU A 5 3.08 -17.35 -5.28
N GLY A 6 2.68 -16.30 -5.99
CA GLY A 6 1.26 -16.02 -6.21
C GLY A 6 0.68 -16.78 -7.41
N ARG A 7 -0.35 -17.59 -7.17
CA ARG A 7 -1.05 -18.36 -8.20
C ARG A 7 -2.34 -17.67 -8.65
N ARG A 8 -3.00 -16.92 -7.74
CA ARG A 8 -4.26 -16.24 -8.02
C ARG A 8 -4.04 -14.76 -8.31
N LYS A 9 -4.38 -14.32 -9.52
CA LYS A 9 -4.30 -12.90 -9.91
C LYS A 9 -5.35 -12.08 -9.16
N LEU A 10 -4.96 -10.89 -8.70
CA LEU A 10 -5.83 -9.98 -7.95
C LEU A 10 -6.67 -9.11 -8.90
N ALA A 11 -6.02 -8.49 -9.89
CA ALA A 11 -6.66 -7.58 -10.84
C ALA A 11 -6.04 -7.77 -12.23
N PRO A 12 -6.38 -8.86 -12.95
CA PRO A 12 -5.70 -9.25 -14.19
C PRO A 12 -5.78 -8.18 -15.30
N ASP A 13 -6.89 -7.44 -15.37
CA ASP A 13 -7.11 -6.41 -16.40
C ASP A 13 -6.30 -5.13 -16.14
N LEU A 14 -6.04 -4.82 -14.87
CA LEU A 14 -5.28 -3.63 -14.47
C LEU A 14 -3.79 -3.94 -14.37
N SER A 15 -3.43 -5.00 -13.66
CA SER A 15 -2.04 -5.40 -13.43
C SER A 15 -1.88 -6.92 -13.46
N PRO A 16 -1.33 -7.50 -14.54
CA PRO A 16 -1.21 -8.94 -14.71
C PRO A 16 -0.25 -9.60 -13.72
N ASN A 17 0.56 -8.81 -13.00
CA ASN A 17 1.57 -9.29 -12.05
C ASN A 17 1.10 -9.25 -10.59
N LYS A 18 -0.07 -8.66 -10.28
CA LYS A 18 -0.58 -8.61 -8.90
C LYS A 18 -1.30 -9.88 -8.53
N THR A 19 -0.97 -10.41 -7.36
CA THR A 19 -1.48 -11.69 -6.86
C THR A 19 -2.15 -11.51 -5.51
N VAL A 20 -3.16 -12.33 -5.22
CA VAL A 20 -3.89 -12.31 -3.94
C VAL A 20 -2.94 -12.68 -2.80
N GLU A 21 -2.04 -13.63 -3.02
CA GLU A 21 -1.02 -14.04 -2.07
C GLU A 21 -0.04 -12.89 -1.79
N GLY A 22 0.31 -12.12 -2.82
CA GLY A 22 1.08 -10.89 -2.67
C GLY A 22 0.35 -9.84 -1.82
N ALA A 23 -0.95 -9.68 -2.02
CA ALA A 23 -1.78 -8.76 -1.23
C ALA A 23 -1.89 -9.19 0.24
N LEU A 24 -2.17 -10.47 0.50
CA LEU A 24 -2.19 -11.02 1.85
C LEU A 24 -0.83 -10.88 2.55
N GLY A 25 0.27 -11.10 1.82
CA GLY A 25 1.62 -10.83 2.32
C GLY A 25 1.86 -9.35 2.63
N GLY A 26 1.30 -8.45 1.83
CA GLY A 26 1.31 -7.01 2.09
C GLY A 26 0.54 -6.64 3.36
N VAL A 27 -0.64 -7.21 3.58
CA VAL A 27 -1.44 -7.04 4.80
C VAL A 27 -0.69 -7.57 6.03
N ALA A 28 -0.11 -8.77 5.94
CA ALA A 28 0.70 -9.33 7.02
C ALA A 28 1.90 -8.44 7.35
N GLY A 29 2.62 -7.95 6.34
CA GLY A 29 3.72 -7.00 6.53
C GLY A 29 3.28 -5.68 7.16
N GLY A 30 2.13 -5.14 6.74
CA GLY A 30 1.55 -3.93 7.32
C GLY A 30 1.16 -4.10 8.79
N LEU A 31 0.60 -5.26 9.15
CA LEU A 31 0.30 -5.58 10.56
C LEU A 31 1.57 -5.71 11.41
N VAL A 32 2.64 -6.28 10.88
CA VAL A 32 3.95 -6.33 11.57
C VAL A 32 4.50 -4.92 11.79
N GLY A 33 4.44 -4.06 10.77
CA GLY A 33 4.85 -2.66 10.88
C GLY A 33 4.01 -1.90 11.92
N ALA A 34 2.70 -2.10 11.92
CA ALA A 34 1.80 -1.50 12.90
C ALA A 34 2.06 -2.01 14.32
N ALA A 35 2.39 -3.30 14.49
CA ALA A 35 2.76 -3.86 15.79
C ALA A 35 4.06 -3.24 16.32
N ALA A 36 5.07 -3.06 15.47
CA ALA A 36 6.29 -2.35 15.85
C ALA A 36 6.01 -0.90 16.28
N ALA A 37 5.15 -0.18 15.53
CA ALA A 37 4.69 1.15 15.92
C ALA A 37 3.91 1.13 17.25
N GLY A 38 3.07 0.12 17.46
CA GLY A 38 2.31 -0.05 18.70
C GLY A 38 3.19 -0.24 19.92
N VAL A 39 4.26 -1.04 19.80
CA VAL A 39 5.26 -1.21 20.86
C VAL A 39 5.99 0.11 21.14
N TYR A 40 6.37 0.85 20.10
CA TYR A 40 7.12 2.10 20.23
C TYR A 40 6.29 3.25 20.83
N PHE A 41 5.02 3.40 20.42
CA PHE A 41 4.14 4.49 20.85
C PHE A 41 3.18 4.10 21.99
N GLY A 42 3.20 2.85 22.46
CA GLY A 42 2.28 2.37 23.50
C GLY A 42 0.82 2.32 23.04
N LEU A 43 0.57 1.99 21.77
CA LEU A 43 -0.79 1.99 21.22
C LEU A 43 -1.60 0.78 21.72
N PRO A 44 -2.91 0.95 21.99
CA PRO A 44 -3.80 -0.17 22.27
C PRO A 44 -3.86 -1.15 21.10
N ALA A 45 -4.07 -2.44 21.40
CA ALA A 45 -4.14 -3.50 20.37
C ALA A 45 -5.17 -3.21 19.27
N ALA A 46 -6.31 -2.60 19.61
CA ALA A 46 -7.32 -2.19 18.65
C ALA A 46 -6.79 -1.18 17.62
N TRP A 47 -5.97 -0.20 18.05
CA TRP A 47 -5.35 0.78 17.17
C TRP A 47 -4.30 0.16 16.27
N VAL A 48 -3.52 -0.78 16.80
CA VAL A 48 -2.52 -1.53 16.03
C VAL A 48 -3.18 -2.33 14.90
N VAL A 49 -4.21 -3.10 15.23
CA VAL A 49 -4.90 -3.95 14.24
C VAL A 49 -5.66 -3.10 13.23
N ALA A 50 -6.48 -2.14 13.70
CA ALA A 50 -7.27 -1.29 12.81
C ALA A 50 -6.36 -0.42 11.93
N GLY A 51 -5.34 0.23 12.52
CA GLY A 51 -4.41 1.08 11.77
C GLY A 51 -3.57 0.29 10.77
N GLY A 52 -3.05 -0.88 11.17
CA GLY A 52 -2.31 -1.76 10.27
C GLY A 52 -3.13 -2.25 9.08
N LEU A 53 -4.39 -2.64 9.32
CA LEU A 53 -5.31 -3.04 8.24
C LEU A 53 -5.64 -1.87 7.32
N LEU A 54 -5.99 -0.71 7.88
CA LEU A 54 -6.37 0.46 7.10
C LEU A 54 -5.21 0.93 6.21
N CYS A 55 -4.00 1.06 6.76
CA CYS A 55 -2.82 1.47 5.99
C CYS A 55 -2.42 0.43 4.93
N ALA A 56 -2.51 -0.86 5.24
CA ALA A 56 -2.18 -1.91 4.27
C ALA A 56 -3.17 -1.92 3.10
N LEU A 57 -4.47 -1.84 3.39
CA LEU A 57 -5.53 -1.81 2.37
C LEU A 57 -5.45 -0.54 1.51
N SER A 58 -5.22 0.63 2.13
CA SER A 58 -5.10 1.88 1.38
C SER A 58 -3.87 1.89 0.48
N GLY A 59 -2.73 1.36 0.95
CA GLY A 59 -1.54 1.20 0.11
C GLY A 59 -1.80 0.29 -1.10
N GLN A 60 -2.52 -0.82 -0.88
CA GLN A 60 -2.93 -1.73 -1.96
C GLN A 60 -3.84 -1.04 -2.99
N LEU A 61 -4.76 -0.19 -2.51
CA LEU A 61 -5.67 0.60 -3.34
C LEU A 61 -4.91 1.65 -4.16
N GLY A 62 -3.94 2.35 -3.57
CA GLY A 62 -3.11 3.33 -4.28
C GLY A 62 -2.36 2.71 -5.45
N ASP A 63 -1.74 1.56 -5.23
CA ASP A 63 -1.04 0.79 -6.25
C ASP A 63 -2.01 0.27 -7.35
N LEU A 64 -3.26 -0.08 -7.01
CA LEU A 64 -4.28 -0.44 -8.00
C LEU A 64 -4.78 0.77 -8.80
N TRP A 65 -4.95 1.91 -8.13
CA TRP A 65 -5.37 3.16 -8.75
C TRP A 65 -4.33 3.65 -9.76
N GLU A 66 -3.03 3.59 -9.41
CA GLU A 66 -1.95 3.91 -10.32
C GLU A 66 -1.91 2.95 -11.52
N SER A 67 -2.11 1.65 -11.27
CA SER A 67 -2.24 0.66 -12.34
C SER A 67 -3.40 0.99 -13.29
N ALA A 68 -4.53 1.49 -12.79
CA ALA A 68 -5.67 1.90 -13.60
C ALA A 68 -5.37 3.17 -14.43
N LEU A 69 -4.76 4.19 -13.83
CA LEU A 69 -4.36 5.40 -14.54
C LEU A 69 -3.43 5.10 -15.71
N LYS A 70 -2.45 4.20 -15.53
CA LYS A 70 -1.55 3.79 -16.61
C LYS A 70 -2.31 3.16 -17.78
N ARG A 71 -3.35 2.36 -17.51
CA ARG A 71 -4.20 1.76 -18.56
C ARG A 71 -5.00 2.81 -19.32
N GLU A 72 -5.59 3.76 -18.61
CA GLU A 72 -6.37 4.84 -19.22
C GLU A 72 -5.48 5.77 -20.07
N ALA A 73 -4.29 6.10 -19.57
CA ALA A 73 -3.30 6.90 -20.30
C ALA A 73 -2.62 6.16 -21.47
N ARG A 74 -2.95 4.88 -21.70
CA ARG A 74 -2.27 3.98 -22.65
C ARG A 74 -0.74 3.96 -22.48
N ALA A 75 -0.29 4.20 -21.26
CA ALA A 75 1.11 4.26 -20.88
C ALA A 75 1.49 3.01 -20.06
N LYS A 76 2.75 2.59 -20.16
CA LYS A 76 3.24 1.44 -19.39
C LYS A 76 3.85 1.86 -18.05
N ASP A 77 4.54 2.99 -18.05
CA ASP A 77 5.24 3.54 -16.88
C ASP A 77 4.72 4.97 -16.63
N SER A 78 4.69 5.39 -15.37
CA SER A 78 4.22 6.72 -14.98
C SER A 78 5.19 7.86 -15.34
N GLY A 79 6.39 7.51 -15.82
CA GLY A 79 7.42 8.43 -16.28
C GLY A 79 8.80 7.77 -16.40
N VAL A 80 9.81 8.54 -16.80
CA VAL A 80 11.22 8.08 -16.92
C VAL A 80 12.12 9.04 -16.15
N VAL A 81 11.89 9.18 -14.85
CA VAL A 81 12.67 10.10 -14.01
C VAL A 81 13.95 9.43 -13.50
N LEU A 82 13.93 8.11 -13.30
CA LEU A 82 15.08 7.34 -12.84
C LEU A 82 15.41 6.23 -13.86
N PRO A 83 16.62 6.21 -14.46
CA PRO A 83 17.03 5.17 -15.39
C PRO A 83 16.88 3.78 -14.74
N GLY A 84 16.06 2.92 -15.35
CA GLY A 84 15.81 1.55 -14.89
C GLY A 84 14.84 1.38 -13.71
N HIS A 85 14.22 2.46 -13.19
CA HIS A 85 13.41 2.40 -11.97
C HIS A 85 11.92 2.73 -12.15
N GLY A 86 11.49 3.11 -13.36
CA GLY A 86 10.12 3.55 -13.66
C GLY A 86 9.89 5.03 -13.35
N GLY A 87 8.63 5.42 -13.18
CA GLY A 87 8.28 6.79 -12.81
C GLY A 87 8.29 7.01 -11.30
N VAL A 88 8.30 8.28 -10.89
CA VAL A 88 8.22 8.65 -9.46
C VAL A 88 6.90 8.16 -8.86
N LEU A 89 5.81 8.20 -9.61
CA LEU A 89 4.50 7.80 -9.12
C LEU A 89 4.44 6.31 -8.77
N ASP A 90 5.13 5.44 -9.52
CA ASP A 90 5.26 3.99 -9.23
C ASP A 90 5.92 3.71 -7.86
N ARG A 91 6.53 4.72 -7.22
CA ARG A 91 7.18 4.60 -5.90
C ARG A 91 6.36 5.18 -4.77
N PHE A 92 5.48 6.12 -5.09
CA PHE A 92 4.71 6.87 -4.12
C PHE A 92 3.22 6.52 -4.12
N ASP A 93 2.71 5.82 -5.14
CA ASP A 93 1.31 5.39 -5.26
C ASP A 93 0.71 4.80 -3.98
N GLY A 94 1.32 3.76 -3.41
CA GLY A 94 0.89 3.17 -2.15
C GLY A 94 1.16 4.07 -0.95
N LEU A 95 2.27 4.82 -0.96
CA LEU A 95 2.63 5.73 0.14
C LEU A 95 1.68 6.93 0.25
N LEU A 96 1.18 7.46 -0.87
CA LEU A 96 0.25 8.59 -0.89
C LEU A 96 -1.05 8.21 -0.20
N PHE A 97 -1.62 7.05 -0.54
CA PHE A 97 -2.87 6.58 0.06
C PHE A 97 -2.69 6.16 1.52
N SER A 98 -1.64 5.38 1.83
CA SER A 98 -1.34 4.99 3.21
C SER A 98 -0.91 6.16 4.09
N GLY A 99 -0.21 7.15 3.56
CA GLY A 99 0.22 8.34 4.27
C GLY A 99 -0.96 9.21 4.70
N VAL A 100 -1.97 9.39 3.85
CA VAL A 100 -3.21 10.09 4.23
C VAL A 100 -3.91 9.37 5.38
N VAL A 101 -4.05 8.04 5.30
CA VAL A 101 -4.66 7.24 6.38
C VAL A 101 -3.85 7.34 7.67
N ALA A 102 -2.52 7.18 7.58
CA ALA A 102 -1.63 7.26 8.72
C ALA A 102 -1.67 8.64 9.40
N TYR A 103 -1.76 9.72 8.61
CA TYR A 103 -1.91 11.07 9.14
C TYR A 103 -3.18 11.22 9.98
N TYR A 104 -4.34 10.80 9.46
CA TYR A 104 -5.60 10.91 10.21
C TYR A 104 -5.61 10.00 11.45
N LEU A 105 -5.02 8.80 11.37
CA LEU A 105 -4.88 7.93 12.54
C LEU A 105 -3.99 8.57 13.61
N PHE A 106 -2.89 9.21 13.21
CA PHE A 106 -2.00 9.91 14.13
C PHE A 106 -2.66 11.13 14.74
N ALA A 107 -3.37 11.95 13.94
CA ALA A 107 -4.13 13.10 14.43
C ALA A 107 -5.21 12.67 15.43
N ALA A 108 -5.94 11.59 15.13
CA ALA A 108 -6.95 11.03 16.03
C ALA A 108 -6.35 10.51 17.35
N TRP A 109 -5.16 9.88 17.29
CA TRP A 109 -4.46 9.42 18.49
C TRP A 109 -3.96 10.56 19.37
N THR A 110 -3.41 11.62 18.75
CA THR A 110 -2.85 12.77 19.46
C THR A 110 -3.90 13.79 19.91
N GLY A 111 -5.17 13.58 19.57
CA GLY A 111 -6.26 14.51 19.88
C GLY A 111 -6.22 15.80 19.06
N GLY A 112 -5.55 15.77 17.90
CA GLY A 112 -5.44 16.90 16.97
C GLY A 112 -6.58 17.01 15.95
N LEU A 113 -7.67 16.26 16.13
CA LEU A 113 -8.90 16.30 15.34
C LEU A 113 -10.05 16.91 16.14
#